data_AF-A0A3Q0RJD4-F1
#
_entry.id   AF-A0A3Q0RJD4-F1
#
_cell.length_a   1.000
_cell.length_b   1.000
_cell.length_c   1.000
_cell.angle_alpha   90.00
_cell.angle_beta   90.00
_cell.angle_gamma   90.00
#
_symmetry.space_group_name_H-M   'P 1'
#
loop_
_entity.id
_entity.type
_entity.pdbx_description
1 polymer ?
#
loop_
_entity_poly.entity_id
_entity_poly.type
_entity_poly.pdbx_seq_one_letter_code
_entity_poly.pdbx_strand_id
1 'polypeptide(L)'
;MERDKGAVLATERYGSSESWKYVLKDGMMERRRGGGDGHPVGNSVVGVFKSVFLPQGYPESVSGDYLQYQFWDTLQAFSSSLSGTLATQASLRGVGVGNQEATVAAATVTWLLKDGTGMLGRILFAWQKGTKLDSEAKKWRLFADILNDIAMFMEILAPYFPAFFTLIVCTAGIFKSIVGVAGGATRAALTVHQARRDNMADISAKDGSQETLVNLAGLLVSLILIPLVTDNPVLTLCLFFLFTVLHLFANYKAVRSVVMETFNEARLSIVLQQYLKDKRILSPPEANQKEPVLFGTSFGQTVPIKLGVRLQGGYNLHFLYLGILLIKYIFNPAVFVAGCVCVCLGPEVSVSDEIRAMCQAVLLSNMLNSSNSKEAASAAPKQQSESLSPSMFKNRV
;
A
#
# COMPACT_ATOMS: atom_id res chain seq x y z
N MET A 1 -47.42 17.61 -39.73
CA MET A 1 -47.49 18.17 -38.37
C MET A 1 -46.13 17.97 -37.73
N GLU A 2 -45.21 18.90 -37.99
CA GLU A 2 -43.85 18.88 -37.45
C GLU A 2 -43.92 19.18 -35.95
N ARG A 3 -43.40 18.28 -35.11
CA ARG A 3 -43.24 18.55 -33.68
C ARG A 3 -42.17 19.62 -33.55
N ASP A 4 -42.56 20.79 -33.04
CA ASP A 4 -41.65 21.86 -32.66
C ASP A 4 -40.58 21.32 -31.69
N LYS A 5 -39.41 21.02 -32.23
CA LYS A 5 -38.24 20.57 -31.48
C LYS A 5 -37.57 21.83 -30.97
N GLY A 6 -38.05 22.34 -29.84
CA GLY A 6 -37.47 23.52 -29.18
C GLY A 6 -35.93 23.49 -29.16
N ALA A 7 -35.30 24.66 -29.18
CA ALA A 7 -33.85 24.77 -29.26
C ALA A 7 -33.19 24.18 -28.00
N VAL A 8 -32.22 23.28 -28.19
CA VAL A 8 -31.38 22.78 -27.09
C VAL A 8 -30.45 23.90 -26.66
N LEU A 9 -30.61 24.40 -25.44
CA LEU A 9 -29.79 25.47 -24.87
C LEU A 9 -28.51 24.95 -24.23
N ALA A 10 -28.60 23.80 -23.56
CA ALA A 10 -27.49 23.22 -22.84
C ALA A 10 -27.65 21.70 -22.72
N THR A 11 -26.54 21.01 -22.48
CA THR A 11 -26.54 19.58 -22.15
C THR A 11 -25.76 19.34 -20.87
N GLU A 12 -26.34 18.56 -19.95
CA GLU A 12 -25.67 18.05 -18.76
C GLU A 12 -25.26 16.61 -19.04
N ARG A 13 -23.96 16.32 -19.02
CA ARG A 13 -23.42 14.97 -19.18
C ARG A 13 -22.19 14.82 -18.30
N TYR A 14 -22.18 13.79 -17.46
CA TYR A 14 -21.03 13.45 -16.64
C TYR A 14 -20.59 12.00 -16.87
N GLY A 15 -19.59 11.80 -17.72
CA GLY A 15 -19.11 10.46 -18.10
C GLY A 15 -20.08 9.69 -18.99
N SER A 16 -20.22 8.39 -18.73
CA SER A 16 -21.23 7.51 -19.34
C SER A 16 -22.60 7.56 -18.63
N SER A 17 -22.74 8.42 -17.62
CA SER A 17 -24.01 8.65 -16.93
C SER A 17 -25.06 9.29 -17.85
N GLU A 18 -26.31 9.29 -17.38
CA GLU A 18 -27.45 9.89 -18.07
C GLU A 18 -27.12 11.30 -18.57
N SER A 19 -27.35 11.53 -19.86
CA SER A 19 -27.29 12.89 -20.42
C SER A 19 -28.65 13.56 -20.27
N TRP A 20 -28.65 14.84 -19.96
CA TRP A 20 -29.84 15.68 -19.94
C TRP A 20 -29.66 16.82 -20.93
N LYS A 21 -30.75 17.23 -21.56
CA LYS A 21 -30.83 18.35 -22.49
C LYS A 21 -31.81 19.35 -21.93
N TYR A 22 -31.38 20.60 -21.84
CA TYR A 22 -32.23 21.72 -21.48
C TYR A 22 -32.76 22.33 -22.77
N VAL A 23 -34.07 22.27 -22.96
CA VAL A 23 -34.75 22.71 -24.17
C VAL A 23 -35.63 23.91 -23.83
N LEU A 24 -35.53 24.98 -24.63
CA LEU A 24 -36.45 26.12 -24.50
C LEU A 24 -37.72 25.82 -25.29
N LYS A 25 -38.87 25.84 -24.60
CA LYS A 25 -40.19 25.67 -25.23
C LYS A 25 -41.17 26.67 -24.62
N ASP A 26 -41.82 27.47 -25.46
CA ASP A 26 -42.81 28.48 -25.04
C ASP A 26 -42.29 29.45 -23.94
N GLY A 27 -40.99 29.80 -24.00
CA GLY A 27 -40.35 30.67 -23.00
C GLY A 27 -40.01 30.00 -21.66
N MET A 28 -40.33 28.71 -21.48
CA MET A 28 -39.97 27.91 -20.30
C MET A 28 -38.84 26.91 -20.62
N MET A 29 -37.96 26.70 -19.64
CA MET A 29 -36.88 25.74 -19.75
C MET A 29 -37.36 24.35 -19.32
N GLU A 30 -37.41 23.40 -20.25
CA GLU A 30 -37.71 22.00 -19.96
C GLU A 30 -36.41 21.18 -19.90
N ARG A 31 -36.19 20.47 -18.79
CA ARG A 31 -35.12 19.47 -18.67
C ARG A 31 -35.61 18.13 -19.20
N ARG A 32 -35.09 17.69 -20.34
CA ARG A 32 -35.41 16.39 -20.96
C ARG A 32 -34.22 15.47 -20.91
N ARG A 33 -34.44 14.19 -20.63
CA ARG A 33 -33.38 13.18 -20.68
C ARG A 33 -32.92 13.02 -22.13
N GLY A 34 -31.62 13.16 -22.37
CA GLY A 34 -30.99 12.98 -23.67
C GLY A 34 -31.03 11.51 -24.07
N GLY A 35 -31.83 11.19 -25.08
CA GLY A 35 -32.01 9.83 -25.57
C GLY A 35 -30.72 9.22 -26.12
N GLY A 36 -30.22 8.19 -25.44
CA GLY A 36 -29.56 7.04 -26.05
C GLY A 36 -30.55 5.88 -26.04
N ASP A 37 -30.50 5.03 -27.06
CA ASP A 37 -31.51 4.03 -27.38
C ASP A 37 -31.97 3.18 -26.19
N GLY A 38 -33.31 3.11 -26.06
CA GLY A 38 -34.12 2.12 -25.37
C GLY A 38 -33.50 1.27 -24.27
N HIS A 39 -33.51 1.76 -23.03
CA HIS A 39 -33.99 0.96 -21.89
C HIS A 39 -34.60 1.88 -20.83
N PRO A 40 -35.87 1.67 -20.42
CA PRO A 40 -36.42 2.33 -19.26
C PRO A 40 -35.80 1.70 -18.01
N VAL A 41 -34.71 2.27 -17.51
CA VAL A 41 -34.25 1.92 -16.16
C VAL A 41 -35.04 2.77 -15.19
N GLY A 42 -36.29 2.38 -14.90
CA GLY A 42 -36.89 2.77 -13.63
C GLY A 42 -35.92 2.36 -12.53
N ASN A 43 -35.65 3.25 -11.55
CA ASN A 43 -34.67 3.10 -10.46
C ASN A 43 -34.30 1.64 -10.15
N SER A 44 -33.38 1.08 -10.93
CA SER A 44 -32.97 -0.29 -10.72
C SER A 44 -32.14 -0.28 -9.46
N VAL A 45 -32.33 -1.27 -8.59
CA VAL A 45 -31.50 -1.45 -7.39
C VAL A 45 -30.01 -1.35 -7.75
N VAL A 46 -29.63 -1.82 -8.94
CA VAL A 46 -28.28 -1.69 -9.49
C VAL A 46 -27.89 -0.22 -9.75
N GLY A 47 -28.79 0.60 -10.29
CA GLY A 47 -28.55 2.02 -10.53
C GLY A 47 -28.36 2.81 -9.23
N VAL A 48 -29.17 2.50 -8.20
CA VAL A 48 -29.03 3.08 -6.85
C VAL A 48 -27.72 2.60 -6.20
N PHE A 49 -27.41 1.31 -6.30
CA PHE A 49 -26.15 0.77 -5.75
C PHE A 49 -24.93 1.44 -6.39
N LYS A 50 -24.94 1.60 -7.73
CA LYS A 50 -23.90 2.32 -8.45
C LYS A 50 -23.80 3.78 -8.00
N SER A 51 -24.91 4.50 -7.84
CA SER A 51 -24.87 5.91 -7.43
C SER A 51 -24.42 6.10 -5.99
N VAL A 52 -24.70 5.14 -5.10
CA VAL A 52 -24.27 5.18 -3.70
C VAL A 52 -22.79 4.85 -3.56
N PHE A 53 -22.32 3.77 -4.19
CA PHE A 53 -21.00 3.19 -3.92
C PHE A 53 -19.94 3.45 -4.98
N LEU A 54 -20.30 3.81 -6.21
CA LEU A 54 -19.31 4.12 -7.25
C LEU A 54 -19.16 5.64 -7.44
N PRO A 55 -17.95 6.11 -7.83
CA PRO A 55 -17.73 7.51 -8.17
C PRO A 55 -18.62 7.97 -9.33
N GLN A 56 -18.99 9.24 -9.30
CA GLN A 56 -19.76 9.88 -10.36
C GLN A 56 -19.02 9.73 -11.69
N GLY A 57 -19.73 9.38 -12.75
CA GLY A 57 -19.13 9.18 -14.08
C GLY A 57 -18.33 7.89 -14.25
N TYR A 58 -18.41 6.96 -13.30
CA TYR A 58 -17.90 5.60 -13.45
C TYR A 58 -18.47 4.93 -14.72
N PRO A 59 -17.67 4.16 -15.49
CA PRO A 59 -16.27 3.79 -15.24
C PRO A 59 -15.21 4.85 -15.60
N GLU A 60 -15.57 5.88 -16.36
CA GLU A 60 -14.60 6.73 -17.06
C GLU A 60 -13.99 7.81 -16.16
N SER A 61 -14.45 7.90 -14.92
CA SER A 61 -13.93 8.82 -13.90
C SER A 61 -12.86 8.19 -13.00
N VAL A 62 -12.62 6.88 -13.13
CA VAL A 62 -11.64 6.16 -12.31
C VAL A 62 -10.61 5.41 -13.16
N SER A 63 -9.51 4.99 -12.55
CA SER A 63 -8.53 4.09 -13.17
C SER A 63 -9.16 2.73 -13.51
N GLY A 64 -8.63 2.07 -14.56
CA GLY A 64 -9.14 0.77 -15.01
C GLY A 64 -8.99 -0.37 -13.98
N ASP A 65 -8.11 -0.21 -13.00
CA ASP A 65 -7.89 -1.18 -11.90
C ASP A 65 -8.83 -0.98 -10.70
N TYR A 66 -9.66 0.06 -10.69
CA TYR A 66 -10.49 0.46 -9.55
C TYR A 66 -11.37 -0.66 -9.01
N LEU A 67 -12.21 -1.27 -9.84
CA LEU A 67 -13.15 -2.30 -9.37
C LEU A 67 -12.45 -3.55 -8.85
N GLN A 68 -11.38 -3.97 -9.54
CA GLN A 68 -10.64 -5.15 -9.12
C GLN A 68 -9.98 -4.90 -7.76
N TYR A 69 -9.40 -3.71 -7.58
CA TYR A 69 -8.86 -3.30 -6.29
C TYR A 69 -9.95 -3.28 -5.20
N GLN A 70 -11.07 -2.59 -5.43
CA GLN A 70 -12.16 -2.43 -4.46
C GLN A 70 -12.78 -3.76 -4.02
N PHE A 71 -12.90 -4.72 -4.94
CA PHE A 71 -13.37 -6.07 -4.61
C PHE A 71 -12.47 -6.77 -3.59
N TRP A 72 -11.15 -6.75 -3.83
CA TRP A 72 -10.19 -7.38 -2.93
C TRP A 72 -10.01 -6.60 -1.63
N ASP A 73 -10.02 -5.26 -1.69
CA ASP A 73 -9.98 -4.37 -0.52
C ASP A 73 -11.21 -4.58 0.39
N THR A 74 -12.39 -4.78 -0.18
CA THR A 74 -13.61 -5.15 0.55
C THR A 74 -13.45 -6.47 1.32
N LEU A 75 -12.93 -7.51 0.67
CA LEU A 75 -12.71 -8.81 1.31
C LEU A 75 -11.65 -8.73 2.43
N GLN A 76 -10.62 -7.91 2.19
CA GLN A 76 -9.56 -7.59 3.13
C GLN A 76 -10.14 -6.87 4.37
N ALA A 77 -10.87 -5.78 4.18
CA ALA A 77 -11.52 -5.02 5.26
C ALA A 77 -12.50 -5.87 6.08
N PHE A 78 -13.32 -6.70 5.42
CA PHE A 78 -14.23 -7.63 6.10
C PHE A 78 -13.48 -8.59 7.03
N SER A 79 -12.41 -9.22 6.52
CA SER A 79 -11.60 -10.17 7.29
C SER A 79 -10.91 -9.49 8.47
N SER A 80 -10.35 -8.29 8.26
CA SER A 80 -9.73 -7.50 9.33
C SER A 80 -10.74 -7.07 10.40
N SER A 81 -11.99 -6.78 10.02
CA SER A 81 -13.06 -6.41 10.95
C SER A 81 -13.39 -7.55 11.92
N LEU A 82 -13.49 -8.79 11.40
CA LEU A 82 -13.72 -9.98 12.21
C LEU A 82 -12.54 -10.28 13.15
N SER A 83 -11.31 -10.27 12.63
CA SER A 83 -10.10 -10.42 13.46
C SER A 83 -9.97 -9.34 14.53
N GLY A 84 -10.31 -8.09 14.18
CA GLY A 84 -10.32 -6.96 15.11
C GLY A 84 -11.33 -7.15 16.24
N THR A 85 -12.47 -7.78 15.95
CA THR A 85 -13.47 -8.11 16.96
C THR A 85 -12.95 -9.16 17.95
N LEU A 86 -12.29 -10.22 17.46
CA LEU A 86 -11.66 -11.24 18.32
C LEU A 86 -10.57 -10.64 19.22
N ALA A 87 -9.72 -9.78 18.65
CA ALA A 87 -8.67 -9.08 19.39
C ALA A 87 -9.27 -8.12 20.44
N THR A 88 -10.36 -7.44 20.11
CA THR A 88 -11.07 -6.54 21.04
C THR A 88 -11.66 -7.32 22.22
N GLN A 89 -12.33 -8.44 21.96
CA GLN A 89 -12.87 -9.31 23.02
C GLN A 89 -11.76 -9.79 23.97
N ALA A 90 -10.63 -10.25 23.42
CA ALA A 90 -9.49 -10.68 24.21
C ALA A 90 -8.89 -9.53 25.04
N SER A 91 -8.71 -8.35 24.44
CA SER A 91 -8.24 -7.16 25.15
C SER A 91 -9.18 -6.75 26.29
N LEU A 92 -10.50 -6.81 26.08
CA LEU A 92 -11.49 -6.52 27.13
C LEU A 92 -11.42 -7.52 28.28
N ARG A 93 -11.30 -8.81 27.97
CA ARG A 93 -11.06 -9.84 29.00
C ARG A 93 -9.78 -9.58 29.77
N GLY A 94 -8.70 -9.20 29.07
CA GLY A 94 -7.39 -8.97 29.67
C GLY A 94 -7.31 -7.74 30.59
N VAL A 95 -8.07 -6.68 30.33
CA VAL A 95 -8.22 -5.55 31.28
C VAL A 95 -9.12 -5.89 32.47
N GLY A 96 -9.73 -7.08 32.50
CA GLY A 96 -10.52 -7.57 33.61
C GLY A 96 -12.03 -7.33 33.48
N VAL A 97 -12.57 -7.09 32.28
CA VAL A 97 -14.02 -7.06 32.09
C VAL A 97 -14.60 -8.42 32.51
N GLY A 98 -15.51 -8.41 33.48
CA GLY A 98 -16.11 -9.61 34.09
C GLY A 98 -15.39 -10.12 35.35
N ASN A 99 -14.27 -9.52 35.77
CA ASN A 99 -13.60 -9.84 37.04
C ASN A 99 -14.02 -8.84 38.14
N GLN A 100 -14.50 -9.34 39.28
CA GLN A 100 -14.93 -8.52 40.43
C GLN A 100 -13.77 -7.76 41.10
N GLU A 101 -12.54 -8.25 40.96
CA GLU A 101 -11.33 -7.62 41.53
C GLU A 101 -10.75 -6.55 40.61
N ALA A 102 -11.17 -6.49 39.35
CA ALA A 102 -10.67 -5.51 38.39
C ALA A 102 -11.32 -4.14 38.62
N THR A 103 -10.50 -3.08 38.63
CA THR A 103 -10.98 -1.72 38.82
C THR A 103 -11.08 -0.96 37.49
N VAL A 104 -12.12 -0.14 37.36
CA VAL A 104 -12.29 0.78 36.22
C VAL A 104 -11.07 1.70 36.08
N ALA A 105 -10.48 2.13 37.20
CA ALA A 105 -9.28 2.97 37.22
C ALA A 105 -8.07 2.27 36.58
N ALA A 106 -7.77 1.02 36.95
CA ALA A 106 -6.64 0.27 36.38
C ALA A 106 -6.82 0.00 34.87
N ALA A 107 -8.04 -0.34 34.46
CA ALA A 107 -8.38 -0.48 33.05
C ALA A 107 -8.14 0.86 32.31
N THR A 108 -8.63 1.98 32.87
CA THR A 108 -8.47 3.32 32.27
C THR A 108 -7.00 3.71 32.12
N VAL A 109 -6.16 3.44 33.12
CA VAL A 109 -4.71 3.68 33.03
C VAL A 109 -4.08 2.86 31.89
N THR A 110 -4.48 1.60 31.73
CA THR A 110 -4.00 0.76 30.63
C THR A 110 -4.40 1.33 29.27
N TRP A 111 -5.64 1.80 29.11
CA TRP A 111 -6.11 2.48 27.90
C TRP A 111 -5.32 3.76 27.61
N LEU A 112 -5.10 4.61 28.62
CA LEU A 112 -4.33 5.85 28.48
C LEU A 112 -2.87 5.57 28.06
N LEU A 113 -2.23 4.56 28.64
CA LEU A 113 -0.87 4.17 28.28
C LEU A 113 -0.79 3.62 26.86
N LYS A 114 -1.74 2.75 26.48
CA LYS A 114 -1.85 2.20 25.13
C LYS A 114 -2.01 3.31 24.10
N ASP A 115 -2.96 4.23 24.32
CA ASP A 115 -3.22 5.32 23.40
C ASP A 115 -2.02 6.28 23.34
N GLY A 116 -1.49 6.71 24.49
CA GLY A 116 -0.35 7.61 24.57
C GLY A 116 0.90 7.07 23.85
N THR A 117 1.26 5.81 24.08
CA THR A 117 2.37 5.16 23.38
C THR A 117 2.11 5.02 21.89
N GLY A 118 0.88 4.68 21.49
CA GLY A 118 0.44 4.69 20.09
C GLY A 118 0.61 6.05 19.42
N MET A 119 0.21 7.14 20.11
CA MET A 119 0.35 8.51 19.61
C MET A 119 1.82 8.89 19.34
N LEU A 120 2.72 8.53 20.25
CA LEU A 120 4.16 8.75 20.06
C LEU A 120 4.69 7.91 18.88
N GLY A 121 4.26 6.65 18.78
CA GLY A 121 4.63 5.75 17.70
C GLY A 121 4.27 6.29 16.31
N ARG A 122 3.03 6.78 16.12
CA ARG A 122 2.62 7.38 14.83
C ARG A 122 3.40 8.64 14.46
N ILE A 123 3.69 9.52 15.42
CA ILE A 123 4.48 10.75 15.18
C ILE A 123 5.91 10.38 14.75
N LEU A 124 6.55 9.48 15.50
CA LEU A 124 7.91 9.02 15.22
C LEU A 124 7.99 8.34 13.84
N PHE A 125 7.02 7.49 13.53
CA PHE A 125 6.96 6.80 12.23
C PHE A 125 6.75 7.78 11.07
N ALA A 126 5.80 8.71 11.19
CA ALA A 126 5.54 9.73 10.18
C ALA A 126 6.80 10.57 9.91
N TRP A 127 7.51 10.98 10.96
CA TRP A 127 8.76 11.73 10.84
C TRP A 127 9.86 10.94 10.12
N GLN A 128 10.02 9.64 10.42
CA GLN A 128 11.10 8.82 9.87
C GLN A 128 10.82 8.27 8.47
N LYS A 129 9.56 7.99 8.13
CA LYS A 129 9.18 7.21 6.94
C LYS A 129 8.19 7.89 6.00
N GLY A 130 7.62 9.05 6.39
CA GLY A 130 6.56 9.72 5.62
C GLY A 130 6.88 9.97 4.15
N THR A 131 8.13 10.33 3.83
CA THR A 131 8.56 10.70 2.47
C THR A 131 8.56 9.55 1.45
N LYS A 132 8.43 8.29 1.88
CA LYS A 132 8.43 7.11 1.01
C LYS A 132 7.09 6.40 0.92
N LEU A 133 6.06 6.88 1.61
CA LEU A 133 4.76 6.21 1.64
C LEU A 133 4.06 6.27 0.28
N ASP A 134 4.19 7.39 -0.46
CA ASP A 134 3.57 7.55 -1.77
C ASP A 134 4.22 6.68 -2.85
N SER A 135 5.56 6.68 -2.93
CA SER A 135 6.30 6.00 -4.00
C SER A 135 6.26 4.47 -3.89
N GLU A 136 6.15 3.95 -2.66
CA GLU A 136 6.13 2.51 -2.35
C GLU A 136 4.77 2.07 -1.78
N ALA A 137 3.68 2.75 -2.16
CA ALA A 137 2.36 2.57 -1.55
C ALA A 137 1.88 1.12 -1.49
N LYS A 138 2.14 0.34 -2.56
CA LYS A 138 1.78 -1.08 -2.64
C LYS A 138 2.49 -1.93 -1.58
N LYS A 139 3.78 -1.67 -1.33
CA LYS A 139 4.56 -2.40 -0.32
C LYS A 139 4.13 -2.02 1.09
N TRP A 140 3.89 -0.73 1.30
CA TRP A 140 3.45 -0.21 2.58
C TRP A 140 2.05 -0.70 2.96
N ARG A 141 1.12 -0.85 2.00
CA ARG A 141 -0.18 -1.49 2.25
C ARG A 141 -0.03 -2.92 2.75
N LEU A 142 0.76 -3.75 2.05
CA LEU A 142 0.93 -5.14 2.44
C LEU A 142 1.68 -5.27 3.78
N PHE A 143 2.68 -4.42 4.01
CA PHE A 143 3.39 -4.37 5.29
C PHE A 143 2.49 -3.93 6.45
N ALA A 144 1.65 -2.91 6.24
CA ALA A 144 0.73 -2.41 7.25
C ALA A 144 -0.23 -3.52 7.69
N ASP A 145 -0.79 -4.28 6.77
CA ASP A 145 -1.71 -5.37 7.14
C ASP A 145 -1.01 -6.53 7.86
N ILE A 146 0.21 -6.90 7.46
CA ILE A 146 1.02 -7.87 8.21
C ILE A 146 1.27 -7.38 9.65
N LEU A 147 1.62 -6.10 9.80
CA LEU A 147 1.86 -5.50 11.11
C LEU A 147 0.57 -5.40 11.94
N ASN A 148 -0.58 -5.17 11.29
CA ASN A 148 -1.90 -5.15 11.93
C ASN A 148 -2.27 -6.53 12.46
N ASP A 149 -2.07 -7.58 11.65
CA ASP A 149 -2.31 -8.97 12.05
C ASP A 149 -1.42 -9.37 13.23
N ILE A 150 -0.13 -8.98 13.23
CA ILE A 150 0.75 -9.17 14.38
C ILE A 150 0.19 -8.47 15.63
N ALA A 151 -0.25 -7.22 15.50
CA ALA A 151 -0.79 -6.46 16.63
C ALA A 151 -2.09 -7.09 17.18
N MET A 152 -2.99 -7.54 16.31
CA MET A 152 -4.21 -8.24 16.72
C MET A 152 -3.89 -9.57 17.39
N PHE A 153 -2.91 -10.32 16.88
CA PHE A 153 -2.47 -11.56 17.51
C PHE A 153 -1.89 -11.31 18.91
N MET A 154 -1.10 -10.24 19.08
CA MET A 154 -0.59 -9.83 20.39
C MET A 154 -1.73 -9.52 21.37
N GLU A 155 -2.77 -8.81 20.95
CA GLU A 155 -3.95 -8.54 21.79
C GLU A 155 -4.72 -9.82 22.15
N ILE A 156 -4.84 -10.78 21.21
CA ILE A 156 -5.47 -12.09 21.46
C ILE A 156 -4.67 -12.89 22.49
N LEU A 157 -3.34 -12.81 22.45
CA LEU A 157 -2.46 -13.52 23.39
C LEU A 157 -2.27 -12.80 24.73
N ALA A 158 -2.46 -11.48 24.79
CA ALA A 158 -2.17 -10.68 25.98
C ALA A 158 -2.80 -11.22 27.28
N PRO A 159 -4.06 -11.72 27.30
CA PRO A 159 -4.67 -12.25 28.52
C PRO A 159 -3.95 -13.46 29.13
N TYR A 160 -3.18 -14.21 28.34
CA TYR A 160 -2.38 -15.34 28.83
C TYR A 160 -1.09 -14.90 29.54
N PHE A 161 -0.75 -13.61 29.49
CA PHE A 161 0.42 -13.04 30.14
C PHE A 161 0.05 -11.86 31.05
N PRO A 162 -0.72 -12.06 32.14
CA PRO A 162 -1.24 -10.97 32.96
C PRO A 162 -0.16 -10.00 33.48
N ALA A 163 1.01 -10.52 33.86
CA ALA A 163 2.13 -9.71 34.34
C ALA A 163 2.70 -8.74 33.28
N PHE A 164 2.55 -9.06 32.00
CA PHE A 164 3.05 -8.26 30.88
C PHE A 164 1.91 -7.67 30.04
N PHE A 165 0.66 -7.80 30.48
CA PHE A 165 -0.53 -7.44 29.70
C PHE A 165 -0.44 -6.03 29.15
N THR A 166 -0.23 -5.04 30.03
CA THR A 166 -0.12 -3.61 29.67
C THR A 166 1.01 -3.38 28.66
N LEU A 167 2.17 -4.03 28.84
CA LEU A 167 3.29 -3.90 27.91
C LEU A 167 2.92 -4.42 26.51
N ILE A 168 2.32 -5.61 26.44
CA ILE A 168 1.90 -6.24 25.19
C ILE A 168 0.89 -5.37 24.45
N VAL A 169 -0.17 -4.90 25.13
CA VAL A 169 -1.20 -4.07 24.47
C VAL A 169 -0.70 -2.69 24.08
N CYS A 170 0.25 -2.10 24.82
CA CYS A 170 0.93 -0.87 24.41
C CYS A 170 1.77 -1.09 23.14
N THR A 171 2.54 -2.18 23.06
CA THR A 171 3.30 -2.53 21.86
C THR A 171 2.37 -2.78 20.66
N ALA A 172 1.27 -3.51 20.85
CA ALA A 172 0.25 -3.70 19.83
C ALA A 172 -0.39 -2.36 19.41
N GLY A 173 -0.63 -1.44 20.35
CA GLY A 173 -1.11 -0.08 20.09
C GLY A 173 -0.16 0.75 19.24
N ILE A 174 1.16 0.66 19.48
CA ILE A 174 2.19 1.27 18.63
C ILE A 174 2.11 0.71 17.20
N PHE A 175 2.03 -0.62 17.07
CA PHE A 175 1.91 -1.26 15.75
C PHE A 175 0.65 -0.80 15.02
N LYS A 176 -0.52 -0.84 15.63
CA LYS A 176 -1.77 -0.33 15.03
C LYS A 176 -1.70 1.15 14.67
N SER A 177 -0.99 1.95 15.46
CA SER A 177 -0.80 3.38 15.16
C SER A 177 0.10 3.60 13.94
N ILE A 178 1.14 2.79 13.76
CA ILE A 178 1.98 2.78 12.56
C ILE A 178 1.14 2.35 11.34
N VAL A 179 0.34 1.29 11.49
CA VAL A 179 -0.60 0.81 10.47
C VAL A 179 -1.56 1.92 10.05
N GLY A 180 -2.13 2.67 11.00
CA GLY A 180 -3.03 3.78 10.70
C GLY A 180 -2.37 4.87 9.83
N VAL A 181 -1.11 5.23 10.11
CA VAL A 181 -0.38 6.22 9.30
C VAL A 181 -0.05 5.67 7.91
N ALA A 182 0.52 4.46 7.84
CA ALA A 182 0.89 3.85 6.57
C ALA A 182 -0.35 3.58 5.69
N GLY A 183 -1.41 3.01 6.27
CA GLY A 183 -2.69 2.76 5.60
C GLY A 183 -3.34 4.05 5.10
N GLY A 184 -3.40 5.09 5.94
CA GLY A 184 -3.97 6.39 5.55
C GLY A 184 -3.19 7.07 4.41
N ALA A 185 -1.86 7.13 4.51
CA ALA A 185 -1.03 7.75 3.48
C ALA A 185 -1.09 6.98 2.15
N THR A 186 -0.98 5.65 2.19
CA THR A 186 -1.03 4.83 0.98
C THR A 186 -2.42 4.82 0.34
N ARG A 187 -3.49 4.86 1.14
CA ARG A 187 -4.86 5.08 0.64
C ARG A 187 -4.95 6.40 -0.11
N ALA A 188 -4.43 7.50 0.44
CA ALA A 188 -4.42 8.78 -0.26
C ALA A 188 -3.66 8.70 -1.60
N ALA A 189 -2.49 8.07 -1.63
CA ALA A 189 -1.73 7.86 -2.87
C ALA A 189 -2.51 7.03 -3.91
N LEU A 190 -3.24 5.99 -3.48
CA LEU A 190 -4.10 5.19 -4.35
C LEU A 190 -5.32 6.00 -4.85
N THR A 191 -5.96 6.81 -3.99
CA THR A 191 -7.07 7.67 -4.40
C THR A 191 -6.64 8.67 -5.47
N VAL A 192 -5.43 9.24 -5.35
CA VAL A 192 -4.85 10.10 -6.39
C VAL A 192 -4.65 9.32 -7.69
N HIS A 193 -4.08 8.11 -7.64
CA HIS A 193 -3.91 7.25 -8.81
C HIS A 193 -5.25 6.87 -9.48
N GLN A 194 -6.29 6.66 -8.66
CA GLN A 194 -7.61 6.29 -9.13
C GLN A 194 -8.37 7.47 -9.75
N ALA A 195 -8.06 8.72 -9.40
CA ALA A 195 -8.72 9.90 -9.94
C ALA A 195 -8.34 10.15 -11.40
N ARG A 196 -9.34 10.18 -12.30
CA ARG A 196 -9.14 10.48 -13.74
C ARG A 196 -9.81 11.76 -14.21
N ARG A 197 -10.57 12.42 -13.34
CA ARG A 197 -11.31 13.67 -13.65
C ARG A 197 -11.28 14.66 -12.49
N ASP A 198 -10.14 14.79 -11.83
CA ASP A 198 -9.96 15.64 -10.63
C ASP A 198 -10.99 15.35 -9.53
N ASN A 199 -11.42 14.09 -9.44
CA ASN A 199 -12.52 13.60 -8.63
C ASN A 199 -12.04 12.85 -7.37
N MET A 200 -10.86 13.18 -6.86
CA MET A 200 -10.24 12.51 -5.70
C MET A 200 -11.16 12.49 -4.48
N ALA A 201 -11.85 13.61 -4.19
CA ALA A 201 -12.76 13.71 -3.04
C ALA A 201 -13.98 12.77 -3.17
N ASP A 202 -14.55 12.65 -4.36
CA ASP A 202 -15.66 11.72 -4.63
C ASP A 202 -15.20 10.27 -4.48
N ILE A 203 -14.04 9.92 -5.04
CA ILE A 203 -13.46 8.57 -4.85
C ILE A 203 -13.27 8.27 -3.36
N SER A 204 -12.68 9.19 -2.60
CA SER A 204 -12.47 9.02 -1.16
C SER A 204 -13.79 8.86 -0.39
N ALA A 205 -14.83 9.61 -0.75
CA ALA A 205 -16.14 9.51 -0.10
C ALA A 205 -16.84 8.18 -0.41
N LYS A 206 -16.74 7.71 -1.66
CA LYS A 206 -17.30 6.42 -2.10
C LYS A 206 -16.59 5.23 -1.49
N ASP A 207 -15.27 5.28 -1.47
CA ASP A 207 -14.41 4.32 -0.79
C ASP A 207 -14.71 4.24 0.71
N GLY A 208 -14.86 5.39 1.39
CA GLY A 208 -15.29 5.42 2.79
C GLY A 208 -16.70 4.84 3.02
N SER A 209 -17.62 5.01 2.07
CA SER A 209 -18.96 4.42 2.12
C SER A 209 -18.92 2.89 1.93
N GLN A 210 -18.07 2.40 1.02
CA GLN A 210 -17.84 0.97 0.81
C GLN A 210 -17.26 0.33 2.08
N GLU A 211 -16.22 0.92 2.65
CA GLU A 211 -15.62 0.46 3.90
C GLU A 211 -16.63 0.43 5.07
N THR A 212 -17.48 1.47 5.17
CA THR A 212 -18.54 1.52 6.20
C THR A 212 -19.55 0.39 6.03
N LEU A 213 -20.00 0.10 4.81
CA LEU A 213 -20.91 -1.01 4.54
C LEU A 213 -20.28 -2.36 4.92
N VAL A 214 -19.01 -2.54 4.59
CA VAL A 214 -18.27 -3.78 4.91
C VAL A 214 -18.10 -3.95 6.41
N ASN A 215 -17.76 -2.89 7.13
CA ASN A 215 -17.68 -2.91 8.59
C ASN A 215 -19.02 -3.18 9.26
N LEU A 216 -20.13 -2.67 8.70
CA LEU A 216 -21.48 -3.02 9.16
C LEU A 216 -21.77 -4.51 8.99
N ALA A 217 -21.43 -5.09 7.84
CA ALA A 217 -21.57 -6.52 7.62
C ALA A 217 -20.69 -7.34 8.58
N GLY A 218 -19.44 -6.91 8.78
CA GLY A 218 -18.51 -7.49 9.75
C GLY A 218 -19.08 -7.47 11.17
N LEU A 219 -19.66 -6.35 11.59
CA LEU A 219 -20.31 -6.20 12.90
C LEU A 219 -21.45 -7.21 13.09
N LEU A 220 -22.34 -7.35 12.10
CA LEU A 220 -23.47 -8.29 12.17
C LEU A 220 -22.98 -9.74 12.31
N VAL A 221 -21.94 -10.11 11.58
CA VAL A 221 -21.32 -11.44 11.70
C VAL A 221 -20.64 -11.60 13.05
N SER A 222 -19.92 -10.58 13.53
CA SER A 222 -19.29 -10.57 14.85
C SER A 222 -20.27 -10.75 16.00
N LEU A 223 -21.50 -10.20 15.92
CA LEU A 223 -22.54 -10.41 16.93
C LEU A 223 -22.94 -11.89 17.09
N ILE A 224 -22.88 -12.65 16.00
CA ILE A 224 -23.13 -14.10 16.00
C ILE A 224 -21.87 -14.85 16.44
N LEU A 225 -20.70 -14.38 16.01
CA LEU A 225 -19.40 -15.03 16.25
C LEU A 225 -18.99 -14.99 17.72
N ILE A 226 -19.14 -13.84 18.39
CA ILE A 226 -18.61 -13.60 19.74
C ILE A 226 -19.12 -14.63 20.77
N PRO A 227 -20.43 -14.94 20.86
CA PRO A 227 -20.92 -15.97 21.78
C PRO A 227 -20.32 -17.36 21.53
N LEU A 228 -19.99 -17.70 20.28
CA LEU A 228 -19.45 -19.02 19.92
C LEU A 228 -17.98 -19.17 20.31
N VAL A 229 -17.21 -18.09 20.24
CA VAL A 229 -15.77 -18.09 20.52
C VAL A 229 -15.44 -17.77 21.99
N THR A 230 -16.42 -17.26 22.74
CA THR A 230 -16.27 -16.97 24.17
C THR A 230 -15.88 -18.24 24.91
N ASP A 231 -14.79 -18.16 25.67
CA ASP A 231 -14.18 -19.28 26.39
C ASP A 231 -13.75 -20.49 25.54
N ASN A 232 -13.65 -20.32 24.22
CA ASN A 232 -13.11 -21.32 23.31
C ASN A 232 -11.85 -20.80 22.59
N PRO A 233 -10.68 -20.86 23.25
CA PRO A 233 -9.45 -20.27 22.72
C PRO A 233 -8.95 -20.96 21.46
N VAL A 234 -9.22 -22.25 21.30
CA VAL A 234 -8.88 -23.01 20.09
C VAL A 234 -9.67 -22.48 18.91
N LEU A 235 -11.00 -22.32 19.06
CA LEU A 235 -11.84 -21.76 18.00
C LEU A 235 -11.44 -20.32 17.67
N THR A 236 -11.16 -19.48 18.67
CA THR A 236 -10.68 -18.11 18.47
C THR A 236 -9.41 -18.08 17.63
N LEU A 237 -8.41 -18.92 17.96
CA LEU A 237 -7.16 -18.98 17.21
C LEU A 237 -7.36 -19.54 15.80
N CYS A 238 -8.15 -20.60 15.63
CA CYS A 238 -8.47 -21.16 14.32
C CYS A 238 -9.13 -20.13 13.41
N LEU A 239 -10.13 -19.40 13.91
CA LEU A 239 -10.81 -18.35 13.15
C LEU A 239 -9.90 -17.16 12.88
N PHE A 240 -9.10 -16.73 13.86
CA PHE A 240 -8.13 -15.67 13.67
C PHE A 240 -7.14 -16.00 12.54
N PHE A 241 -6.52 -17.19 12.56
CA PHE A 241 -5.60 -17.60 11.50
C PHE A 241 -6.29 -17.75 10.14
N LEU A 242 -7.53 -18.26 10.10
CA LEU A 242 -8.32 -18.31 8.88
C LEU A 242 -8.54 -16.91 8.29
N PHE A 243 -8.97 -15.96 9.12
CA PHE A 243 -9.20 -14.57 8.70
C PHE A 243 -7.90 -13.87 8.34
N THR A 244 -6.79 -14.11 9.04
CA THR A 244 -5.46 -13.58 8.68
C THR A 244 -5.01 -14.07 7.30
N VAL A 245 -5.17 -15.36 6.99
CA VAL A 245 -4.84 -15.89 5.66
C VAL A 245 -5.70 -15.23 4.58
N LEU A 246 -7.00 -15.10 4.82
CA LEU A 246 -7.92 -14.43 3.90
C LEU A 246 -7.57 -12.95 3.72
N HIS A 247 -7.28 -12.25 4.81
CA HIS A 247 -6.90 -10.84 4.89
C HIS A 247 -5.65 -10.55 4.05
N LEU A 248 -4.55 -11.28 4.30
CA LEU A 248 -3.29 -11.08 3.60
C LEU A 248 -3.37 -11.52 2.13
N PHE A 249 -4.09 -12.59 1.82
CA PHE A 249 -4.32 -13.02 0.44
C PHE A 249 -5.11 -11.96 -0.34
N ALA A 250 -6.18 -11.43 0.25
CA ALA A 250 -6.99 -10.38 -0.34
C ALA A 250 -6.17 -9.11 -0.56
N ASN A 251 -5.40 -8.65 0.43
CA ASN A 251 -4.52 -7.49 0.25
C ASN A 251 -3.48 -7.73 -0.86
N TYR A 252 -2.82 -8.90 -0.88
CA TYR A 252 -1.88 -9.25 -1.94
C TYR A 252 -2.54 -9.14 -3.32
N LYS A 253 -3.75 -9.66 -3.49
CA LYS A 253 -4.50 -9.53 -4.74
C LYS A 253 -4.90 -8.09 -5.06
N ALA A 254 -5.32 -7.32 -4.06
CA ALA A 254 -5.65 -5.90 -4.18
C ALA A 254 -4.45 -5.12 -4.71
N VAL A 255 -3.31 -5.14 -4.00
CA VAL A 255 -2.12 -4.39 -4.42
C VAL A 255 -1.59 -4.86 -5.77
N ARG A 256 -1.62 -6.16 -6.07
CA ARG A 256 -1.18 -6.68 -7.38
C ARG A 256 -2.07 -6.24 -8.54
N SER A 257 -3.34 -5.92 -8.28
CA SER A 257 -4.24 -5.37 -9.29
C SER A 257 -3.96 -3.90 -9.63
N VAL A 258 -3.37 -3.13 -8.71
CA VAL A 258 -3.07 -1.71 -8.91
C VAL A 258 -1.89 -1.54 -9.87
N VAL A 259 -2.16 -0.90 -11.01
CA VAL A 259 -1.18 -0.61 -12.07
C VAL A 259 -0.76 0.85 -11.97
N MET A 260 0.21 1.14 -11.09
CA MET A 260 0.71 2.50 -10.93
C MET A 260 1.38 3.01 -12.22
N GLU A 261 1.01 4.21 -12.65
CA GLU A 261 1.53 4.86 -13.88
C GLU A 261 2.76 5.75 -13.65
N THR A 262 3.12 5.98 -12.39
CA THR A 262 4.33 6.71 -12.04
C THR A 262 5.56 5.80 -12.08
N PHE A 263 6.75 6.33 -11.81
CA PHE A 263 7.92 5.49 -11.50
C PHE A 263 8.21 5.51 -10.01
N ASN A 264 8.53 4.34 -9.47
CA ASN A 264 9.36 4.20 -8.28
C ASN A 264 10.68 3.52 -8.66
N GLU A 265 11.56 3.31 -7.68
CA GLU A 265 12.88 2.72 -7.90
C GLU A 265 12.77 1.33 -8.55
N ALA A 266 11.84 0.50 -8.10
CA ALA A 266 11.65 -0.86 -8.61
C ALA A 266 11.10 -0.87 -10.04
N ARG A 267 10.03 -0.12 -10.32
CA ARG A 267 9.42 0.01 -11.65
C ARG A 267 10.43 0.56 -12.66
N LEU A 268 11.21 1.58 -12.28
CA LEU A 268 12.25 2.12 -13.14
C LEU A 268 13.34 1.08 -13.44
N SER A 269 13.82 0.36 -12.42
CA SER A 269 14.82 -0.70 -12.60
C SER A 269 14.33 -1.81 -13.53
N ILE A 270 13.09 -2.27 -13.37
CA ILE A 270 12.47 -3.28 -14.23
C ILE A 270 12.42 -2.83 -15.69
N VAL A 271 11.95 -1.61 -15.94
CA VAL A 271 11.85 -1.04 -17.31
C VAL A 271 13.24 -0.86 -17.92
N LEU A 272 14.19 -0.34 -17.15
CA LEU A 272 15.55 -0.08 -17.62
C LEU A 272 16.31 -1.37 -17.93
N GLN A 273 16.21 -2.39 -17.07
CA GLN A 273 16.82 -3.69 -17.31
C GLN A 273 16.26 -4.37 -18.56
N GLN A 274 14.93 -4.28 -18.78
CA GLN A 274 14.33 -4.78 -20.02
C GLN A 274 14.88 -4.03 -21.24
N TYR A 275 14.86 -2.69 -21.20
CA TYR A 275 15.34 -1.87 -22.30
C TYR A 275 16.82 -2.14 -22.62
N LEU A 276 17.67 -2.32 -21.62
CA LEU A 276 19.07 -2.69 -21.85
C LEU A 276 19.24 -4.08 -22.45
N LYS A 277 18.38 -5.03 -22.09
CA LYS A 277 18.44 -6.42 -22.56
C LYS A 277 18.04 -6.56 -24.03
N ASP A 278 16.92 -5.98 -24.45
CA ASP A 278 16.36 -6.21 -25.79
C ASP A 278 15.78 -4.95 -26.45
N LYS A 279 16.09 -3.76 -25.92
CA LYS A 279 15.61 -2.46 -26.42
C LYS A 279 14.08 -2.28 -26.34
N ARG A 280 13.37 -3.17 -25.65
CA ARG A 280 11.92 -3.07 -25.45
C ARG A 280 11.59 -2.25 -24.22
N ILE A 281 10.67 -1.30 -24.35
CA ILE A 281 10.09 -0.57 -23.22
C ILE A 281 8.83 -1.31 -22.79
N LEU A 282 8.74 -1.66 -21.50
CA LEU A 282 7.54 -2.32 -20.95
C LEU A 282 6.40 -1.31 -20.79
N SER A 283 5.19 -1.75 -21.07
CA SER A 283 3.97 -1.04 -20.66
C SER A 283 3.78 -1.10 -19.13
N PRO A 284 3.00 -0.18 -18.53
CA PRO A 284 2.71 -0.21 -17.09
C PRO A 284 2.15 -1.56 -16.58
N PRO A 285 1.20 -2.24 -17.27
CA PRO A 285 0.75 -3.57 -16.86
C PRO A 285 1.85 -4.63 -16.87
N GLU A 286 2.74 -4.61 -17.86
CA GLU A 286 3.86 -5.56 -17.93
C GLU A 286 4.90 -5.31 -16.85
N ALA A 287 5.20 -4.04 -16.54
CA ALA A 287 6.06 -3.67 -15.43
C ALA A 287 5.44 -4.04 -14.09
N ASN A 288 4.13 -3.81 -13.91
CA ASN A 288 3.37 -4.18 -12.72
C ASN A 288 3.48 -5.68 -12.42
N GLN A 289 3.39 -6.54 -13.45
CA GLN A 289 3.54 -8.00 -13.27
C GLN A 289 4.89 -8.38 -12.65
N LYS A 290 5.95 -7.60 -12.88
CA LYS A 290 7.29 -7.83 -12.34
C LYS A 290 7.57 -7.07 -11.03
N GLU A 291 6.73 -6.10 -10.66
CA GLU A 291 6.95 -5.24 -9.49
C GLU A 291 6.87 -6.03 -8.17
N PRO A 292 7.92 -6.03 -7.33
CA PRO A 292 7.86 -6.64 -6.01
C PRO A 292 6.94 -5.84 -5.08
N VAL A 293 6.04 -6.54 -4.37
CA VAL A 293 5.11 -5.94 -3.40
C VAL A 293 5.49 -6.21 -1.94
N LEU A 294 6.54 -6.99 -1.69
CA LEU A 294 7.09 -7.24 -0.36
C LEU A 294 8.45 -6.56 -0.20
N PHE A 295 8.70 -5.98 0.98
CA PHE A 295 10.03 -5.49 1.31
C PHE A 295 11.06 -6.62 1.29
N GLY A 296 12.27 -6.33 0.81
CA GLY A 296 13.35 -7.32 0.72
C GLY A 296 13.28 -8.30 -0.46
N THR A 297 12.23 -8.27 -1.28
CA THR A 297 12.10 -9.14 -2.47
C THR A 297 12.58 -8.50 -3.77
N SER A 298 13.11 -7.28 -3.71
CA SER A 298 13.76 -6.65 -4.86
C SER A 298 14.96 -7.47 -5.33
N PHE A 299 15.08 -7.66 -6.64
CA PHE A 299 16.20 -8.36 -7.28
C PHE A 299 17.56 -7.80 -6.80
N GLY A 300 18.28 -8.56 -5.98
CA GLY A 300 19.59 -8.21 -5.44
C GLY A 300 19.53 -7.10 -4.38
N GLN A 301 20.40 -7.16 -3.38
CA GLN A 301 20.63 -6.04 -2.45
C GLN A 301 21.21 -4.84 -3.23
N THR A 302 20.36 -4.01 -3.82
CA THR A 302 20.80 -2.83 -4.55
C THR A 302 21.38 -1.79 -3.59
N VAL A 303 22.45 -1.12 -4.02
CA VAL A 303 22.99 0.01 -3.28
C VAL A 303 21.91 1.09 -3.22
N PRO A 304 21.53 1.60 -2.02
CA PRO A 304 20.38 2.46 -1.89
C PRO A 304 20.57 3.77 -2.67
N ILE A 305 19.52 4.23 -3.36
CA ILE A 305 19.51 5.49 -4.11
C ILE A 305 18.87 6.59 -3.25
N LYS A 306 19.50 7.76 -3.18
CA LYS A 306 18.98 8.96 -2.51
C LYS A 306 18.90 10.13 -3.49
N LEU A 307 17.67 10.56 -3.79
CA LEU A 307 17.41 11.71 -4.65
C LEU A 307 17.31 13.00 -3.82
N GLY A 308 17.79 14.13 -4.38
CA GLY A 308 17.63 15.45 -3.78
C GLY A 308 18.51 15.69 -2.55
N VAL A 309 19.68 15.06 -2.48
CA VAL A 309 20.57 15.22 -1.31
C VAL A 309 21.26 16.58 -1.30
N ARG A 310 21.45 17.13 -0.09
CA ARG A 310 22.22 18.38 0.10
C ARG A 310 23.70 18.13 -0.18
N LEU A 311 24.29 18.96 -1.04
CA LEU A 311 25.72 18.93 -1.36
C LEU A 311 26.64 19.25 -0.16
N GLN A 312 26.15 19.97 0.85
CA GLN A 312 26.95 20.48 1.99
C GLN A 312 27.19 19.49 3.15
N GLY A 313 26.86 18.20 3.01
CA GLY A 313 26.94 17.24 4.12
C GLY A 313 28.16 16.31 4.11
N GLY A 314 29.33 16.76 4.55
CA GLY A 314 30.40 15.89 5.07
C GLY A 314 30.95 14.79 4.14
N TYR A 315 30.73 14.85 2.83
CA TYR A 315 31.29 13.89 1.89
C TYR A 315 32.74 14.24 1.56
N ASN A 316 33.63 13.26 1.64
CA ASN A 316 35.04 13.43 1.32
C ASN A 316 35.17 13.94 -0.13
N LEU A 317 35.76 15.13 -0.32
CA LEU A 317 35.85 15.85 -1.60
C LEU A 317 36.42 14.97 -2.73
N HIS A 318 37.21 13.94 -2.39
CA HIS A 318 37.82 12.99 -3.31
C HIS A 318 36.79 12.09 -4.03
N PHE A 319 35.75 11.61 -3.34
CA PHE A 319 34.64 10.85 -3.97
C PHE A 319 33.73 11.76 -4.80
N LEU A 320 33.58 13.02 -4.35
CA LEU A 320 32.89 14.05 -5.12
C LEU A 320 33.63 14.35 -6.42
N TYR A 321 34.97 14.39 -6.41
CA TYR A 321 35.79 14.67 -7.59
C TYR A 321 35.73 13.56 -8.64
N LEU A 322 35.68 12.28 -8.23
CA LEU A 322 35.56 11.15 -9.15
C LEU A 322 34.15 11.05 -9.78
N GLY A 323 33.10 11.33 -9.00
CA GLY A 323 31.73 11.46 -9.50
C GLY A 323 31.54 12.68 -10.42
N ILE A 324 32.13 13.82 -10.07
CA ILE A 324 32.11 15.03 -10.90
C ILE A 324 32.91 14.83 -12.19
N LEU A 325 34.07 14.14 -12.20
CA LEU A 325 34.85 13.95 -13.44
C LEU A 325 34.17 13.06 -14.48
N LEU A 326 33.42 12.03 -14.04
CA LEU A 326 32.60 11.19 -14.92
C LEU A 326 31.37 11.93 -15.47
N ILE A 327 30.94 13.02 -14.81
CA ILE A 327 29.71 13.75 -15.10
C ILE A 327 29.94 15.08 -15.81
N LYS A 328 31.12 15.69 -15.64
CA LYS A 328 31.49 16.99 -16.21
C LYS A 328 31.44 17.04 -17.73
N TYR A 329 31.47 15.87 -18.39
CA TYR A 329 31.51 15.80 -19.85
C TYR A 329 30.15 15.64 -20.53
N ILE A 330 29.06 15.32 -19.82
CA ILE A 330 27.83 14.91 -20.52
C ILE A 330 26.53 15.65 -20.12
N PHE A 331 25.97 15.64 -18.90
CA PHE A 331 24.71 16.40 -18.66
C PHE A 331 24.45 16.73 -17.18
N ASN A 332 23.84 17.89 -16.93
CA ASN A 332 23.13 18.28 -15.69
C ASN A 332 22.02 17.24 -15.46
N PRO A 333 21.93 16.44 -14.36
CA PRO A 333 22.41 16.62 -12.98
C PRO A 333 23.53 15.66 -12.48
N ALA A 334 24.01 15.84 -11.24
CA ALA A 334 25.17 15.11 -10.68
C ALA A 334 24.79 13.87 -9.83
N VAL A 335 25.44 12.74 -10.10
CA VAL A 335 25.33 11.43 -9.43
C VAL A 335 26.68 11.05 -8.81
N PHE A 336 26.72 10.67 -7.53
CA PHE A 336 27.97 10.22 -6.90
C PHE A 336 27.75 9.07 -5.91
N VAL A 337 28.83 8.38 -5.53
CA VAL A 337 28.79 7.18 -4.67
C VAL A 337 29.46 7.46 -3.34
N ALA A 338 28.72 7.27 -2.24
CA ALA A 338 29.23 7.38 -0.87
C ALA A 338 28.53 6.37 0.05
N GLY A 339 28.78 5.06 -0.16
CA GLY A 339 28.03 3.97 0.50
C GLY A 339 26.55 3.84 0.08
N CYS A 340 26.06 4.82 -0.69
CA CYS A 340 24.77 4.90 -1.35
C CYS A 340 24.96 5.70 -2.65
N VAL A 341 24.06 5.55 -3.62
CA VAL A 341 24.06 6.35 -4.85
C VAL A 341 23.25 7.62 -4.59
N CYS A 342 23.91 8.77 -4.63
CA CYS A 342 23.33 10.06 -4.35
C CYS A 342 23.10 10.83 -5.66
N VAL A 343 21.92 11.44 -5.81
CA VAL A 343 21.56 12.29 -6.96
C VAL A 343 21.27 13.70 -6.47
N CYS A 344 22.00 14.69 -7.00
CA CYS A 344 21.82 16.11 -6.75
C CYS A 344 21.28 16.80 -8.00
N LEU A 345 20.10 17.41 -7.88
CA LEU A 345 19.45 18.14 -8.96
C LEU A 345 19.73 19.64 -8.80
N GLY A 346 20.00 20.33 -9.91
CA GLY A 346 20.02 21.79 -9.95
C GLY A 346 18.60 22.40 -9.83
N PRO A 347 18.49 23.71 -9.59
CA PRO A 347 17.20 24.37 -9.40
C PRO A 347 16.32 24.39 -10.67
N GLU A 348 16.91 24.37 -11.86
CA GLU A 348 16.24 24.49 -13.15
C GLU A 348 16.22 23.16 -13.94
N VAL A 349 16.23 22.02 -13.25
CA VAL A 349 16.26 20.70 -13.88
C VAL A 349 14.88 20.32 -14.42
N SER A 350 14.82 19.85 -15.66
CA SER A 350 13.57 19.37 -16.25
C SER A 350 13.21 17.95 -15.77
N VAL A 351 11.94 17.55 -15.86
CA VAL A 351 11.51 16.17 -15.55
C VAL A 351 12.29 15.13 -16.36
N SER A 352 12.63 15.45 -17.61
CA SER A 352 13.46 14.57 -18.46
C SER A 352 14.86 14.35 -17.86
N ASP A 353 15.46 15.41 -17.32
CA ASP A 353 16.78 15.34 -16.69
C ASP A 353 16.73 14.57 -15.37
N GLU A 354 15.64 14.69 -14.59
CA GLU A 354 15.41 13.87 -13.39
C GLU A 354 15.32 12.38 -13.72
N ILE A 355 14.55 12.02 -14.75
CA ILE A 355 14.43 10.64 -15.22
C ILE A 355 15.80 10.12 -15.68
N ARG A 356 16.56 10.93 -16.43
CA ARG A 356 17.92 10.57 -16.87
C ARG A 356 18.84 10.31 -15.68
N ALA A 357 18.81 11.18 -14.68
CA ALA A 357 19.60 11.04 -13.46
C ALA A 357 19.27 9.74 -12.71
N MET A 358 17.98 9.44 -12.58
CA MET A 358 17.51 8.24 -11.91
C MET A 358 17.88 6.98 -12.70
N CYS A 359 17.81 7.01 -14.03
CA CYS A 359 18.32 5.91 -14.87
C CYS A 359 19.82 5.67 -14.60
N GLN A 360 20.64 6.73 -14.63
CA GLN A 360 22.07 6.62 -14.33
C GLN A 360 22.32 6.07 -12.92
N ALA A 361 21.57 6.54 -11.92
CA ALA A 361 21.70 6.09 -10.55
C ALA A 361 21.34 4.60 -10.38
N VAL A 362 20.29 4.13 -11.05
CA VAL A 362 19.89 2.72 -11.05
C VAL A 362 20.95 1.85 -11.73
N LEU A 363 21.53 2.29 -12.85
CA LEU A 363 22.63 1.56 -13.49
C LEU A 363 23.85 1.45 -12.57
N LEU A 364 24.24 2.57 -11.96
CA LEU A 364 25.37 2.62 -11.06
C LEU A 364 25.15 1.73 -9.83
N SER A 365 23.96 1.77 -9.24
CA SER A 365 23.58 0.90 -8.12
C SER A 365 23.68 -0.58 -8.49
N ASN A 366 23.17 -0.97 -9.66
CA ASN A 366 23.25 -2.35 -10.17
C ASN A 366 24.70 -2.79 -10.43
N MET A 367 25.53 -1.90 -11.01
CA MET A 367 26.95 -2.19 -11.25
C MET A 367 27.72 -2.40 -9.95
N LEU A 368 27.54 -1.53 -8.96
CA LEU A 368 28.19 -1.65 -7.65
C LEU A 368 27.81 -2.95 -6.93
N ASN A 369 26.54 -3.34 -7.03
CA ASN A 369 26.06 -4.61 -6.47
C ASN A 369 26.73 -5.82 -7.16
N SER A 370 26.92 -5.76 -8.47
CA SER A 370 27.62 -6.82 -9.23
C SER A 370 29.12 -6.93 -8.86
N SER A 371 29.76 -5.81 -8.50
CA SER A 371 31.15 -5.81 -8.04
C SER A 371 31.27 -6.39 -6.63
N ASN A 372 30.41 -5.96 -5.69
CA ASN A 372 30.40 -6.47 -4.32
C ASN A 372 30.13 -7.98 -4.27
N SER A 373 29.22 -8.48 -5.11
CA SER A 373 28.93 -9.92 -5.20
C SER A 373 30.10 -10.73 -5.78
N LYS A 374 30.85 -10.18 -6.75
CA LYS A 374 32.08 -10.82 -7.28
C LYS A 374 33.22 -10.82 -6.25
N GLU A 375 33.40 -9.72 -5.52
CA GLU A 375 34.39 -9.65 -4.44
C GLU A 375 34.06 -10.62 -3.30
N ALA A 376 32.80 -10.68 -2.87
CA ALA A 376 32.34 -11.65 -1.86
C ALA A 376 32.52 -13.10 -2.32
N ALA A 377 32.25 -13.41 -3.60
CA ALA A 377 32.48 -14.73 -4.17
C ALA A 377 33.99 -15.08 -4.28
N SER A 378 34.85 -14.09 -4.50
CA SER A 378 36.31 -14.28 -4.55
C SER A 378 36.97 -14.40 -3.16
N ALA A 379 36.33 -13.85 -2.13
CA ALA A 379 36.79 -13.89 -0.73
C ALA A 379 36.28 -15.11 0.05
N ALA A 380 35.39 -15.92 -0.53
CA ALA A 380 34.98 -17.19 0.05
C ALA A 380 36.19 -18.15 0.07
N PRO A 381 36.52 -18.79 1.21
CA PRO A 381 37.67 -19.69 1.29
C PRO A 381 37.47 -20.85 0.31
N LYS A 382 38.42 -21.01 -0.62
CA LYS A 382 38.51 -22.20 -1.46
C LYS A 382 38.66 -23.40 -0.52
N GLN A 383 37.61 -24.21 -0.37
CA GLN A 383 37.74 -25.54 0.20
C GLN A 383 38.72 -26.29 -0.71
N GLN A 384 39.95 -26.49 -0.22
CA GLN A 384 40.87 -27.47 -0.78
C GLN A 384 40.17 -28.82 -0.73
N SER A 385 39.84 -29.36 -1.91
CA SER A 385 39.47 -30.77 -2.03
C SER A 385 40.70 -31.60 -1.75
N GLU A 386 40.94 -31.94 -0.48
CA GLU A 386 41.81 -33.06 -0.14
C GLU A 386 41.12 -34.33 -0.64
N SER A 387 41.74 -34.96 -1.64
CA SER A 387 41.38 -36.29 -2.11
C SER A 387 41.65 -37.30 -0.99
N LEU A 388 40.61 -37.67 -0.25
CA LEU A 388 40.65 -38.79 0.69
C LEU A 388 40.79 -40.10 -0.08
N SER A 389 41.96 -40.71 0.02
CA SER A 389 42.23 -42.09 -0.37
C SER A 389 41.46 -43.08 0.52
N PRO A 390 40.84 -44.14 -0.03
CA PRO A 390 40.04 -45.07 0.76
C PRO A 390 40.92 -46.20 1.34
N SER A 391 41.43 -46.02 2.56
CA SER A 391 41.91 -47.17 3.34
C SER A 391 41.99 -46.86 4.84
N MET A 392 40.99 -47.32 5.59
CA MET A 392 41.11 -48.05 6.86
C MET A 392 39.84 -47.89 7.68
N PHE A 393 38.87 -48.77 7.45
CA PHE A 393 38.03 -49.25 8.55
C PHE A 393 38.74 -50.47 9.14
N LYS A 394 39.34 -50.30 10.31
CA LYS A 394 39.66 -51.39 11.23
C LYS A 394 39.31 -50.95 12.65
N ASN A 395 38.14 -51.46 13.08
CA ASN A 395 37.86 -52.08 14.37
C ASN A 395 38.19 -51.38 15.70
N ARG A 396 37.11 -51.34 16.53
CA ARG A 396 37.03 -51.54 18.00
C ARG A 396 37.58 -50.38 18.85
N VAL A 397 36.93 -49.89 19.91
CA VAL A 397 35.85 -50.36 20.82
C VAL A 397 34.96 -49.17 21.14
#